data_AF-A0A223KRA8-F1
#
_entry.id   AF-A0A223KRA8-F1
#
_cell.length_a   1.000
_cell.length_b   1.000
_cell.length_c   1.000
_cell.angle_alpha   90.00
_cell.angle_beta   90.00
_cell.angle_gamma   90.00
#
_symmetry.space_group_name_H-M   'P 1'
#
loop_
_entity.id
_entity.type
_entity.pdbx_description
1 polymer ?
#
loop_
_entity_poly.entity_id
_entity_poly.type
_entity_poly.pdbx_seq_one_letter_code
_entity_poly.pdbx_strand_id
1 'polypeptide(L)'
;MENLLFKDVYIERSHKETDEVIAMETSAFLEEKISFLIEKDHIAEYIYVEMDAFTKLKVEGVCIELDDIFRTYNVMIGLPVQKKHEDKIKSYFNDILHSDELKFAAMFNQNDGLWDINFTLNYVEAFDDNMTVKEALTVIYNVINNLIQLINEK
;
A
#
# COMPACT_ATOMS: atom_id res chain seq x y z
N MET A 1 -5.65 20.06 -4.62
CA MET A 1 -4.84 19.33 -3.62
C MET A 1 -4.28 18.05 -4.21
N GLU A 2 -5.05 17.30 -5.01
CA GLU A 2 -4.63 16.06 -5.72
C GLU A 2 -3.34 16.18 -6.54
N ASN A 3 -3.11 17.31 -7.21
CA ASN A 3 -1.96 17.47 -8.11
C ASN A 3 -0.59 17.52 -7.40
N LEU A 4 -0.54 17.57 -6.06
CA LEU A 4 0.71 17.55 -5.29
C LEU A 4 1.09 16.16 -4.78
N LEU A 5 0.15 15.21 -4.75
CA LEU A 5 0.44 13.86 -4.24
C LEU A 5 1.38 13.10 -5.18
N PHE A 6 1.13 13.20 -6.48
CA PHE A 6 1.79 12.42 -7.53
C PHE A 6 2.95 13.15 -8.20
N LYS A 7 3.63 14.04 -7.46
CA LYS A 7 4.82 14.72 -7.96
C LYS A 7 6.00 13.75 -7.95
N ASP A 8 6.74 13.70 -9.07
CA ASP A 8 7.94 12.87 -9.26
C ASP A 8 7.69 11.39 -8.90
N VAL A 9 6.54 10.86 -9.31
CA VAL A 9 6.17 9.46 -9.07
C VAL A 9 7.10 8.51 -9.84
N TYR A 10 7.63 7.51 -9.14
CA TYR A 10 8.29 6.35 -9.72
C TYR A 10 7.31 5.18 -9.64
N ILE A 11 7.11 4.48 -10.76
CA ILE A 11 6.20 3.35 -10.85
C ILE A 11 6.93 2.21 -11.57
N GLU A 12 6.88 1.05 -10.96
CA GLU A 12 7.54 -0.16 -11.42
C GLU A 12 6.56 -1.32 -11.33
N ARG A 13 6.53 -2.16 -12.35
CA ARG A 13 5.87 -3.48 -12.30
C ARG A 13 6.94 -4.55 -12.23
N SER A 14 6.81 -5.46 -11.27
CA SER A 14 7.81 -6.48 -10.97
C SER A 14 7.11 -7.82 -10.73
N HIS A 15 7.83 -8.92 -10.98
CA HIS A 15 7.29 -10.27 -10.79
C HIS A 15 7.32 -10.67 -9.30
N LYS A 16 6.20 -11.09 -8.73
CA LYS A 16 6.06 -11.36 -7.27
C LYS A 16 7.06 -12.37 -6.70
N GLU A 17 7.35 -13.42 -7.46
CA GLU A 17 8.20 -14.52 -6.98
C GLU A 17 9.70 -14.29 -7.19
N THR A 18 10.07 -13.39 -8.12
CA THR A 18 11.47 -13.23 -8.54
C THR A 18 12.02 -11.83 -8.31
N ASP A 19 11.15 -10.87 -7.98
CA ASP A 19 11.47 -9.44 -7.87
C ASP A 19 12.13 -8.85 -9.12
N GLU A 20 12.01 -9.53 -10.27
CA GLU A 20 12.52 -9.02 -11.53
C GLU A 20 11.61 -7.93 -12.06
N VAL A 21 12.19 -6.77 -12.37
CA VAL A 21 11.49 -5.65 -12.99
C VAL A 21 11.00 -6.04 -14.38
N ILE A 22 9.69 -5.97 -14.58
CA ILE A 22 9.02 -6.24 -15.86
C ILE A 22 8.95 -4.95 -16.68
N ALA A 23 8.55 -3.84 -16.04
CA ALA A 23 8.43 -2.54 -16.70
C ALA A 23 8.61 -1.38 -15.71
N MET A 24 9.24 -0.31 -16.19
CA MET A 24 9.13 1.01 -15.54
C MET A 24 8.04 1.80 -16.24
N GLU A 25 7.03 2.20 -15.48
CA GLU A 25 5.86 2.89 -15.99
C GLU A 25 6.02 4.40 -15.90
N THR A 26 5.34 5.11 -16.79
CA THR A 26 5.27 6.59 -16.74
C THR A 26 4.09 7.03 -15.88
N SER A 27 4.00 8.33 -15.57
CA SER A 27 2.85 8.89 -14.86
C SER A 27 1.50 8.66 -15.56
N ALA A 28 1.48 8.31 -16.86
CA ALA A 28 0.25 7.95 -17.55
C ALA A 28 -0.42 6.69 -16.97
N PHE A 29 0.38 5.78 -16.40
CA PHE A 29 -0.11 4.54 -15.77
C PHE A 29 -0.99 4.81 -14.54
N LEU A 30 -0.87 5.98 -13.93
CA LEU A 30 -1.75 6.40 -12.83
C LEU A 30 -3.23 6.43 -13.23
N GLU A 31 -3.52 6.64 -14.51
CA GLU A 31 -4.89 6.70 -15.03
C GLU A 31 -5.42 5.33 -15.50
N GLU A 32 -4.58 4.28 -15.48
CA GLU A 32 -5.02 2.90 -15.70
C GLU A 32 -5.84 2.41 -14.51
N LYS A 33 -6.79 1.50 -14.77
CA LYS A 33 -7.57 0.88 -13.69
C LYS A 33 -6.70 -0.08 -12.89
N ILE A 34 -6.86 -0.11 -11.57
CA ILE A 34 -6.17 -1.07 -10.71
C ILE A 34 -6.56 -2.53 -11.04
N SER A 35 -7.76 -2.73 -11.62
CA SER A 35 -8.22 -4.02 -12.17
C SER A 35 -7.36 -4.60 -13.29
N PHE A 36 -6.37 -3.88 -13.82
CA PHE A 36 -5.41 -4.48 -14.75
C PHE A 36 -4.67 -5.68 -14.13
N LEU A 37 -4.41 -5.68 -12.81
CA LEU A 37 -3.77 -6.82 -12.10
C LEU A 37 -4.62 -8.10 -12.09
N ILE A 38 -5.92 -8.00 -12.37
CA ILE A 38 -6.81 -9.17 -12.48
C ILE A 38 -6.58 -9.91 -13.81
N GLU A 39 -6.08 -9.20 -14.82
CA GLU A 39 -5.78 -9.79 -16.12
C GLU A 39 -4.74 -10.90 -15.97
N LYS A 40 -4.94 -11.99 -16.70
CA LYS A 40 -4.17 -13.22 -16.52
C LYS A 40 -2.67 -13.02 -16.67
N ASP A 41 -2.27 -12.09 -17.54
CA ASP A 41 -0.86 -11.81 -17.83
C ASP A 41 -0.21 -10.93 -16.75
N HIS A 42 -1.01 -10.30 -15.88
CA HIS A 42 -0.56 -9.34 -14.86
C HIS A 42 -0.76 -9.83 -13.43
N ILE A 43 -1.44 -10.95 -13.22
CA ILE A 43 -1.64 -11.49 -11.86
C ILE A 43 -0.32 -11.89 -11.19
N ALA A 44 0.72 -12.26 -11.94
CA ALA A 44 2.02 -12.58 -11.36
C ALA A 44 2.85 -11.33 -11.01
N GLU A 45 2.27 -10.14 -11.16
CA GLU A 45 2.94 -8.86 -10.98
C GLU A 45 2.51 -8.17 -9.68
N TYR A 46 3.40 -7.35 -9.14
CA TYR A 46 3.06 -6.29 -8.20
C TYR A 46 3.49 -4.94 -8.78
N ILE A 47 2.82 -3.89 -8.33
CA ILE A 47 3.16 -2.51 -8.63
C ILE A 47 3.95 -1.96 -7.44
N TYR A 48 5.17 -1.51 -7.65
CA TYR A 48 5.92 -0.71 -6.71
C TYR A 48 5.80 0.78 -7.04
N VAL A 49 5.54 1.60 -6.03
CA VAL A 49 5.36 3.04 -6.19
C VAL A 49 6.14 3.82 -5.14
N GLU A 50 6.95 4.76 -5.60
CA GLU A 50 7.52 5.82 -4.76
C GLU A 50 6.94 7.18 -5.16
N MET A 51 6.71 8.05 -4.18
CA MET A 51 6.31 9.43 -4.44
C MET A 51 6.68 10.34 -3.26
N ASP A 52 6.92 11.63 -3.55
CA ASP A 52 7.22 12.68 -2.56
C ASP A 52 6.25 12.66 -1.36
N ALA A 53 4.98 12.32 -1.59
CA ALA A 53 3.95 12.26 -0.56
C ALA A 53 4.19 11.12 0.47
N PHE A 54 4.60 9.93 0.02
CA PHE A 54 4.96 8.82 0.93
C PHE A 54 6.26 9.12 1.67
N THR A 55 7.24 9.70 1.00
CA THR A 55 8.51 10.09 1.63
C THR A 55 8.29 11.08 2.78
N LYS A 56 7.33 12.01 2.66
CA LYS A 56 6.95 12.92 3.76
C LYS A 56 6.34 12.22 4.97
N LEU A 57 5.74 11.05 4.77
CA LEU A 57 5.26 10.14 5.82
C LEU A 57 6.35 9.16 6.28
N LYS A 58 7.57 9.26 5.72
CA LYS A 58 8.71 8.35 5.90
C LYS A 58 8.46 6.92 5.39
N VAL A 59 7.50 6.73 4.49
CA VAL A 59 7.32 5.47 3.76
C VAL A 59 8.11 5.58 2.47
N GLU A 60 9.05 4.67 2.25
CA GLU A 60 9.96 4.72 1.09
C GLU A 60 9.22 4.37 -0.21
N GLY A 61 8.40 3.32 -0.15
CA GLY A 61 7.53 2.92 -1.25
C GLY A 61 6.36 2.08 -0.78
N VAL A 62 5.46 1.81 -1.72
CA VAL A 62 4.26 1.00 -1.53
C VAL A 62 4.24 -0.07 -2.60
N CYS A 63 4.05 -1.33 -2.20
CA CYS A 63 3.74 -2.42 -3.13
C CYS A 63 2.23 -2.68 -3.12
N ILE A 64 1.65 -2.90 -4.31
CA ILE A 64 0.27 -3.33 -4.49
C ILE A 64 0.27 -4.60 -5.34
N GLU A 65 -0.35 -5.65 -4.86
CA GLU A 65 -0.48 -6.92 -5.57
C GLU A 65 -1.88 -7.48 -5.46
N LEU A 66 -2.28 -8.35 -6.39
CA LEU A 66 -3.52 -9.11 -6.30
C LEU A 66 -3.24 -10.50 -5.72
N ASP A 67 -3.83 -10.87 -4.60
CA ASP A 67 -3.71 -12.22 -4.04
C ASP A 67 -4.24 -13.29 -5.01
N ASP A 68 -3.47 -14.35 -5.24
CA ASP A 68 -3.78 -15.36 -6.26
C ASP A 68 -4.97 -16.27 -5.88
N ILE A 69 -5.24 -16.42 -4.59
CA ILE A 69 -6.24 -17.32 -4.00
C ILE A 69 -7.57 -16.59 -3.82
N PHE A 70 -7.54 -15.47 -3.11
CA PHE A 70 -8.71 -14.69 -2.70
C PHE A 70 -9.07 -13.59 -3.69
N ARG A 71 -8.17 -13.25 -4.63
CA ARG A 71 -8.38 -12.18 -5.62
C ARG A 71 -8.66 -10.83 -4.98
N THR A 72 -7.94 -10.57 -3.89
CA THR A 72 -7.98 -9.30 -3.16
C THR A 72 -6.67 -8.55 -3.32
N TYR A 73 -6.72 -7.24 -3.43
CA TYR A 73 -5.56 -6.37 -3.46
C TYR A 73 -4.94 -6.29 -2.07
N ASN A 74 -3.67 -6.66 -1.97
CA ASN A 74 -2.86 -6.47 -0.78
C ASN A 74 -1.90 -5.32 -0.99
N VAL A 75 -1.70 -4.55 0.08
CA VAL A 75 -0.76 -3.43 0.13
C VAL A 75 0.31 -3.75 1.14
N MET A 76 1.58 -3.58 0.75
CA MET A 76 2.75 -3.81 1.60
C MET A 76 3.55 -2.52 1.75
N ILE A 77 3.89 -2.18 3.00
CA ILE A 77 4.66 -0.98 3.34
C ILE A 77 5.65 -1.24 4.48
N GLY A 78 6.75 -0.49 4.48
CA GLY A 78 7.64 -0.34 5.62
C GLY A 78 7.38 0.97 6.38
N LEU A 79 7.05 0.90 7.68
CA LEU A 79 6.73 2.06 8.50
C LEU A 79 7.78 2.28 9.61
N PRO A 80 8.63 3.34 9.53
CA PRO A 80 9.74 3.55 10.46
C PRO A 80 9.29 4.27 11.74
N VAL A 81 8.54 3.55 12.59
CA VAL A 81 8.09 4.02 13.91
C VAL A 81 8.50 3.06 15.02
N GLN A 82 8.67 3.58 16.25
CA GLN A 82 9.13 2.77 17.39
C GLN A 82 8.17 1.62 17.71
N LYS A 83 8.71 0.46 18.11
CA LYS A 83 7.94 -0.73 18.49
C LYS A 83 6.83 -0.49 19.52
N LYS A 84 6.99 0.51 20.40
CA LYS A 84 5.97 0.88 21.42
C LYS A 84 4.60 1.24 20.84
N HIS A 85 4.50 1.50 19.53
CA HIS A 85 3.27 1.84 18.83
C HIS A 85 2.48 0.62 18.33
N GLU A 86 2.91 -0.61 18.67
CA GLU A 86 2.26 -1.88 18.28
C GLU A 86 0.74 -1.86 18.47
N ASP A 87 0.28 -1.52 19.68
CA ASP A 87 -1.15 -1.53 20.00
C ASP A 87 -1.92 -0.50 19.14
N LYS A 88 -1.36 0.70 18.95
CA LYS A 88 -1.98 1.73 18.10
C LYS A 88 -2.10 1.27 16.65
N ILE A 89 -1.04 0.66 16.10
CA ILE A 89 -1.01 0.16 14.72
C ILE A 89 -2.06 -0.94 14.54
N LYS A 90 -2.06 -1.93 15.43
CA LYS A 90 -3.00 -3.06 15.34
C LYS A 90 -4.45 -2.63 15.52
N SER A 91 -4.74 -1.79 16.52
CA SER A 91 -6.08 -1.24 16.72
C SER A 91 -6.56 -0.46 15.52
N TYR A 92 -5.72 0.39 14.93
CA TYR A 92 -6.07 1.15 13.73
C TYR A 92 -6.51 0.25 12.56
N PHE A 93 -5.73 -0.79 12.24
CA PHE A 93 -6.09 -1.70 11.15
C PHE A 93 -7.30 -2.60 11.48
N ASN A 94 -7.46 -3.04 12.73
CA ASN A 94 -8.66 -3.74 13.16
C ASN A 94 -9.93 -2.90 12.93
N ASP A 95 -9.85 -1.60 13.25
CA ASP A 95 -10.98 -0.68 13.14
C ASP A 95 -11.36 -0.42 11.67
N ILE A 96 -10.39 -0.05 10.82
CA ILE A 96 -10.68 0.34 9.42
C ILE A 96 -10.98 -0.85 8.50
N LEU A 97 -10.55 -2.06 8.85
CA LEU A 97 -10.78 -3.27 8.04
C LEU A 97 -11.97 -4.10 8.55
N HIS A 98 -12.65 -3.62 9.61
CA HIS A 98 -13.81 -4.28 10.23
C HIS A 98 -13.58 -5.78 10.45
N SER A 99 -12.51 -6.15 11.15
CA SER A 99 -11.99 -7.52 11.12
C SER A 99 -11.94 -8.24 12.47
N ASP A 100 -12.49 -9.45 12.49
CA ASP A 100 -12.15 -10.53 13.43
C ASP A 100 -11.16 -11.56 12.82
N GLU A 101 -10.76 -11.39 11.55
CA GLU A 101 -9.88 -12.28 10.77
C GLU A 101 -8.54 -11.62 10.36
N LEU A 102 -7.61 -12.39 9.78
CA LEU A 102 -6.31 -11.93 9.29
C LEU A 102 -6.43 -11.11 7.99
N LYS A 103 -6.98 -9.89 8.07
CA LYS A 103 -7.04 -8.91 6.96
C LYS A 103 -5.82 -8.00 6.91
N PHE A 104 -4.94 -8.11 7.89
CA PHE A 104 -3.64 -7.46 7.90
C PHE A 104 -2.64 -8.29 8.72
N ALA A 105 -1.37 -8.05 8.46
CA ALA A 105 -0.25 -8.47 9.27
C ALA A 105 0.62 -7.25 9.57
N ALA A 106 1.11 -7.14 10.80
CA ALA A 106 2.04 -6.10 11.20
C ALA A 106 3.14 -6.72 12.07
N MET A 107 4.37 -6.72 11.56
CA MET A 107 5.52 -7.31 12.22
C MET A 107 6.63 -6.27 12.38
N PHE A 108 7.15 -6.13 13.61
CA PHE A 108 8.29 -5.23 13.84
C PHE A 108 9.60 -5.93 13.49
N ASN A 109 10.30 -5.42 12.48
CA ASN A 109 11.62 -5.87 12.10
C ASN A 109 12.67 -5.15 12.98
N GLN A 110 13.33 -5.92 13.86
CA GLN A 110 14.33 -5.38 14.79
C GLN A 110 15.64 -4.97 14.13
N ASN A 111 15.98 -5.55 12.97
CA ASN A 111 17.21 -5.23 12.26
C ASN A 111 17.11 -3.86 11.60
N ASP A 112 15.97 -3.61 10.97
CA ASP A 112 15.73 -2.39 10.17
C ASP A 112 15.02 -1.29 10.97
N GLY A 113 14.48 -1.63 12.15
CA GLY A 113 13.83 -0.69 13.05
C GLY A 113 12.49 -0.16 12.51
N LEU A 114 11.82 -0.93 11.67
CA LEU A 114 10.57 -0.58 11.01
C LEU A 114 9.51 -1.66 11.19
N TRP A 115 8.25 -1.29 10.93
CA TRP A 115 7.15 -2.23 10.84
C TRP A 115 6.92 -2.66 9.40
N ASP A 116 6.95 -3.95 9.14
CA ASP A 116 6.45 -4.57 7.92
C ASP A 116 4.94 -4.73 8.06
N ILE A 117 4.18 -4.01 7.24
CA ILE A 117 2.72 -3.98 7.32
C ILE A 117 2.15 -4.41 5.97
N ASN A 118 1.33 -5.46 6.03
CA ASN A 118 0.55 -5.94 4.90
C ASN A 118 -0.93 -5.80 5.25
N PHE A 119 -1.75 -5.23 4.38
CA PHE A 119 -3.20 -5.17 4.59
C PHE A 119 -3.99 -5.34 3.30
N THR A 120 -5.17 -5.94 3.43
CA THR A 120 -6.07 -6.18 2.30
C THR A 120 -6.92 -4.96 2.01
N LEU A 121 -6.62 -4.28 0.91
CA LEU A 121 -7.20 -3.00 0.51
C LEU A 121 -8.72 -3.09 0.22
N ASN A 122 -9.21 -4.25 -0.21
CA ASN A 122 -10.64 -4.50 -0.46
C ASN A 122 -11.55 -4.24 0.75
N TYR A 123 -11.01 -4.27 1.97
CA TYR A 123 -11.78 -4.03 3.19
C TYR A 123 -11.70 -2.59 3.69
N VAL A 124 -10.97 -1.71 3.00
CA VAL A 124 -11.00 -0.28 3.26
C VAL A 124 -12.23 0.30 2.58
N GLU A 125 -13.14 0.90 3.35
CA GLU A 125 -14.45 1.40 2.87
C GLU A 125 -14.36 2.28 1.61
N ALA A 126 -13.28 3.06 1.49
CA ALA A 126 -13.06 3.99 0.40
C ALA A 126 -12.51 3.35 -0.89
N PHE A 127 -12.24 2.04 -0.93
CA PHE A 127 -11.64 1.38 -2.08
C PHE A 127 -12.69 0.67 -2.96
N ASP A 128 -12.50 0.77 -4.29
CA ASP A 128 -13.27 0.05 -5.31
C ASP A 128 -12.30 -0.39 -6.43
N ASP A 129 -12.44 -1.60 -6.97
CA ASP A 129 -11.51 -2.15 -7.97
C ASP A 129 -11.69 -1.57 -9.40
N ASN A 130 -12.71 -0.73 -9.60
CA ASN A 130 -12.87 0.08 -10.80
C ASN A 130 -12.09 1.39 -10.75
N MET A 131 -11.47 1.71 -9.61
CA MET A 131 -10.60 2.87 -9.44
C MET A 131 -9.39 2.80 -10.35
N THR A 132 -8.91 3.98 -10.72
CA THR A 132 -7.58 4.15 -11.29
C THR A 132 -6.49 3.84 -10.25
N VAL A 133 -5.27 3.53 -10.70
CA VAL A 133 -4.10 3.35 -9.83
C VAL A 133 -3.90 4.58 -8.94
N LYS A 134 -4.11 5.78 -9.48
CA LYS A 134 -4.09 7.05 -8.75
C LYS A 134 -5.09 7.13 -7.61
N GLU A 135 -6.34 6.75 -7.86
CA GLU A 135 -7.40 6.77 -6.85
C GLU A 135 -7.09 5.75 -5.75
N ALA A 136 -6.67 4.53 -6.12
CA ALA A 136 -6.24 3.51 -5.17
C ALA A 136 -5.05 3.99 -4.31
N LEU A 137 -4.02 4.58 -4.91
CA LEU A 137 -2.89 5.17 -4.20
C LEU A 137 -3.31 6.32 -3.27
N THR A 138 -4.33 7.10 -3.65
CA THR A 138 -4.88 8.15 -2.79
C THR A 138 -5.55 7.56 -1.55
N VAL A 139 -6.29 6.45 -1.71
CA VAL A 139 -6.86 5.71 -0.58
C VAL A 139 -5.76 5.19 0.34
N ILE A 140 -4.72 4.57 -0.23
CA ILE A 140 -3.57 4.05 0.53
C ILE A 140 -2.85 5.18 1.28
N TYR A 141 -2.59 6.31 0.62
CA TYR A 141 -2.00 7.49 1.26
C TYR A 141 -2.82 7.96 2.46
N ASN A 142 -4.14 8.01 2.34
CA ASN A 142 -5.01 8.43 3.45
C ASN A 142 -4.95 7.45 4.62
N VAL A 143 -4.90 6.13 4.35
CA VAL A 143 -4.72 5.10 5.39
C VAL A 143 -3.41 5.34 6.15
N ILE A 144 -2.29 5.48 5.43
CA ILE A 144 -0.97 5.68 6.04
C ILE A 144 -0.91 7.01 6.81
N ASN A 145 -1.40 8.11 6.22
CA ASN A 145 -1.41 9.42 6.84
C ASN A 145 -2.23 9.42 8.14
N ASN A 146 -3.40 8.78 8.15
CA ASN A 146 -4.24 8.70 9.34
C ASN A 146 -3.58 7.87 10.45
N LEU A 147 -2.93 6.76 10.11
CA LEU A 147 -2.13 5.99 11.06
C LEU A 147 -1.00 6.83 11.67
N ILE A 148 -0.26 7.57 10.84
CA ILE A 148 0.81 8.46 11.30
C ILE A 148 0.27 9.57 12.23
N GLN A 149 -0.88 10.15 11.90
CA GLN A 149 -1.53 11.14 12.76
C GLN A 149 -1.89 10.54 14.12
N LEU A 150 -2.55 9.38 14.16
CA LEU A 150 -2.90 8.65 15.38
C LEU A 150 -1.67 8.31 16.25
N ILE A 151 -0.55 7.93 15.62
CA ILE A 151 0.71 7.65 16.32
C ILE A 151 1.25 8.92 16.99
N ASN A 152 1.17 10.06 16.30
CA ASN A 152 1.69 11.35 16.75
C ASN A 152 0.77 12.07 17.75
N GLU A 153 -0.50 11.69 17.82
CA GLU A 153 -1.42 12.16 18.86
C GLU A 153 -0.92 11.72 20.25
N LYS A 154 -0.79 12.72 21.14
CA LYS A 154 -0.26 12.58 22.50
C LYS A 154 -1.28 11.99 23.45
#